data_AF-A0A8T4V1D1-F1
#
_entry.id   AF-A0A8T4V1D1-F1
#
_cell.length_a   1.000
_cell.length_b   1.000
_cell.length_c   1.000
_cell.angle_alpha   90.00
_cell.angle_beta   90.00
_cell.angle_gamma   90.00
#
_symmetry.space_group_name_H-M   'P 1'
#
loop_
_entity.id
_entity.type
_entity.pdbx_description
1 polymer ?
#
loop_
_entity_poly.entity_id
_entity_poly.type
_entity_poly.pdbx_seq_one_letter_code
_entity_poly.pdbx_strand_id
1 'polypeptide(L)'
;MQKVEHIKRDSYKLVEEFSNKTDENPFTKIVPALIKKGLDNVNLSMFSEEKRNELLNAAAEEYLKRTQVMDALKIFKRTENKKKLIEVGDEQAKLGVFSYAIEAYKMAEDHPRLLKIGEKCLQEGHLAEAIAAFKRIGEEKKLNDVGDYCLEKGKVEFAIEVYSALKNKEKLLSLGDQCFTKKELNYAMKAFLLANDEPRLNKLGEEFMRIGLLSNALRAFEAANNTMMVEFIRENFGDKDLAAKVYV
;
A
#
# COMPACT_ATOMS: atom_id res chain seq x y z
N MET A 1 -67.70 14.80 14.59
CA MET A 1 -66.39 15.47 14.48
C MET A 1 -65.20 14.52 14.72
N GLN A 2 -65.27 13.57 15.66
CA GLN A 2 -64.18 12.62 15.97
C GLN A 2 -63.65 11.76 14.79
N LYS A 3 -64.49 11.38 13.82
CA LYS A 3 -64.03 10.58 12.65
C LYS A 3 -63.11 11.37 11.70
N VAL A 4 -63.26 12.69 11.59
CA VAL A 4 -62.48 13.53 10.68
C VAL A 4 -61.08 13.80 11.27
N GLU A 5 -60.98 13.93 12.59
CA GLU A 5 -59.68 14.06 13.28
C GLU A 5 -58.86 12.77 13.22
N HIS A 6 -59.50 11.60 13.32
CA HIS A 6 -58.81 10.32 13.19
C HIS A 6 -58.21 10.12 11.79
N ILE A 7 -58.99 10.41 10.74
CA ILE A 7 -58.53 10.34 9.35
C ILE A 7 -57.36 11.31 9.10
N LYS A 8 -57.42 12.54 9.65
CA LYS A 8 -56.31 13.49 9.56
C LYS A 8 -55.06 12.94 10.25
N ARG A 9 -55.17 12.44 11.48
CA ARG A 9 -54.03 11.93 12.26
C ARG A 9 -53.37 10.71 11.61
N ASP A 10 -54.17 9.83 11.04
CA ASP A 10 -53.68 8.63 10.34
C ASP A 10 -53.07 9.00 8.98
N SER A 11 -53.58 10.04 8.30
CA SER A 11 -52.96 10.57 7.07
C SER A 11 -51.61 11.24 7.32
N TYR A 12 -51.44 11.97 8.44
CA TYR A 12 -50.14 12.54 8.80
C TYR A 12 -49.11 11.45 9.09
N LYS A 13 -49.49 10.38 9.81
CA LYS A 13 -48.61 9.24 10.05
C LYS A 13 -48.23 8.50 8.77
N LEU A 14 -49.17 8.32 7.84
CA LEU A 14 -48.89 7.70 6.54
C LEU A 14 -47.97 8.57 5.67
N VAL A 15 -48.13 9.89 5.70
CA VAL A 15 -47.25 10.84 5.00
C VAL A 15 -45.87 10.88 5.63
N GLU A 16 -45.77 10.81 6.96
CA GLU A 16 -44.51 10.76 7.71
C GLU A 16 -43.79 9.40 7.52
N GLU A 17 -44.53 8.29 7.49
CA GLU A 17 -44.00 6.97 7.13
C GLU A 17 -43.60 6.86 5.65
N PHE A 18 -44.28 7.56 4.74
CA PHE A 18 -43.87 7.64 3.33
C PHE A 18 -42.67 8.58 3.14
N SER A 19 -42.63 9.73 3.83
CA SER A 19 -41.50 10.66 3.76
C SER A 19 -40.22 10.03 4.31
N ASN A 20 -40.35 9.24 5.39
CA ASN A 20 -39.25 8.47 5.98
C ASN A 20 -38.86 7.23 5.14
N LYS A 21 -39.71 6.80 4.19
CA LYS A 21 -39.38 5.77 3.18
C LYS A 21 -38.78 6.36 1.89
N THR A 22 -38.93 7.67 1.66
CA THR A 22 -38.30 8.40 0.55
C THR A 22 -36.92 8.97 0.88
N ASP A 23 -36.17 8.30 1.76
CA ASP A 23 -34.70 8.41 1.84
C ASP A 23 -34.01 7.64 0.68
N GLU A 24 -34.74 7.34 -0.40
CA GLU A 24 -34.13 6.94 -1.66
C GLU A 24 -33.35 8.13 -2.19
N ASN A 25 -32.03 8.09 -2.01
CA ASN A 25 -31.07 8.98 -2.66
C ASN A 25 -31.59 9.31 -4.08
N PRO A 26 -31.74 10.60 -4.46
CA PRO A 26 -32.43 11.01 -5.68
C PRO A 26 -31.81 10.43 -6.96
N PHE A 27 -30.61 9.87 -6.84
CA PHE A 27 -29.86 9.25 -7.93
C PHE A 27 -29.91 7.72 -7.94
N THR A 28 -30.66 7.06 -7.04
CA THR A 28 -30.78 5.59 -6.92
C THR A 28 -31.03 4.87 -8.24
N LYS A 29 -31.88 5.42 -9.11
CA LYS A 29 -32.19 4.82 -10.42
C LYS A 29 -31.18 5.13 -11.52
N ILE A 30 -30.47 6.26 -11.40
CA ILE A 30 -29.57 6.78 -12.44
C ILE A 30 -28.14 6.26 -12.23
N VAL A 31 -27.67 6.22 -10.98
CA VAL A 31 -26.32 5.80 -10.60
C VAL A 31 -25.91 4.44 -11.18
N PRO A 32 -26.72 3.36 -11.08
CA PRO A 32 -26.36 2.07 -11.65
C PRO A 32 -26.11 2.12 -13.17
N ALA A 33 -26.90 2.92 -13.90
CA ALA A 33 -26.75 3.11 -15.33
C ALA A 33 -25.49 3.91 -15.68
N LEU A 34 -25.17 4.94 -14.88
CA LEU A 34 -23.94 5.72 -15.05
C LEU A 34 -22.69 4.87 -14.79
N ILE A 35 -22.69 4.05 -13.74
CA ILE A 35 -21.58 3.14 -13.44
C ILE A 35 -21.38 2.14 -14.57
N LYS A 36 -22.45 1.56 -15.13
CA LYS A 36 -22.37 0.63 -16.26
C LYS A 36 -21.74 1.26 -17.51
N LYS A 37 -21.96 2.55 -17.73
CA LYS A 37 -21.35 3.31 -18.84
C LYS A 37 -19.89 3.74 -18.54
N GLY A 38 -19.50 3.74 -17.27
CA GLY A 38 -18.24 4.30 -16.78
C GLY A 38 -18.37 5.80 -16.56
N LEU A 39 -18.10 6.26 -15.32
CA LEU A 39 -18.27 7.66 -14.94
C LEU A 39 -17.41 8.62 -15.77
N ASP A 40 -16.23 8.17 -16.24
CA ASP A 40 -15.34 8.98 -17.09
C ASP A 40 -15.91 9.22 -18.50
N ASN A 41 -16.89 8.40 -18.93
CA ASN A 41 -17.55 8.52 -20.23
C ASN A 41 -18.86 9.32 -20.17
N VAL A 42 -19.17 9.93 -19.01
CA VAL A 42 -20.40 10.68 -18.79
C VAL A 42 -20.07 12.16 -18.68
N ASN A 43 -20.67 12.96 -19.57
CA ASN A 43 -20.61 14.40 -19.43
C ASN A 43 -21.57 14.87 -18.33
N LEU A 44 -21.00 15.39 -17.23
CA LEU A 44 -21.74 15.96 -16.10
C LEU A 44 -21.66 17.49 -16.06
N SER A 45 -21.18 18.15 -17.12
CA SER A 45 -21.01 19.62 -17.18
C SER A 45 -22.32 20.40 -17.05
N MET A 46 -23.45 19.74 -17.26
CA MET A 46 -24.79 20.34 -17.18
C MET A 46 -25.29 20.49 -15.73
N PHE A 47 -24.65 19.82 -14.77
CA PHE A 47 -25.01 19.91 -13.35
C PHE A 47 -24.19 21.02 -12.66
N SER A 48 -24.79 21.66 -11.65
CA SER A 48 -24.01 22.47 -10.72
C SER A 48 -22.95 21.61 -10.03
N GLU A 49 -21.88 22.23 -9.56
CA GLU A 49 -20.80 21.53 -8.88
C GLU A 49 -21.29 20.73 -7.65
N GLU A 50 -22.18 21.34 -6.87
CA GLU A 50 -22.83 20.69 -5.72
C GLU A 50 -23.60 19.42 -6.14
N LYS A 51 -24.47 19.52 -7.15
CA LYS A 51 -25.26 18.38 -7.63
C LYS A 51 -24.40 17.30 -8.27
N ARG A 52 -23.33 17.70 -8.97
CA ARG A 52 -22.34 16.78 -9.53
C ARG A 52 -21.64 16.01 -8.41
N ASN A 53 -21.26 16.68 -7.33
CA ASN A 53 -20.59 16.04 -6.20
C ASN A 53 -21.54 15.11 -5.42
N GLU A 54 -22.81 15.49 -5.23
CA GLU A 54 -23.83 14.60 -4.67
C GLU A 54 -24.00 13.32 -5.52
N LEU A 55 -24.11 13.47 -6.85
CA LEU A 55 -24.23 12.33 -7.78
C LEU A 55 -23.00 11.43 -7.74
N LEU A 56 -21.80 12.01 -7.73
CA LEU A 56 -20.55 11.26 -7.65
C LEU A 56 -20.43 10.52 -6.32
N ASN A 57 -20.78 11.15 -5.20
CA ASN A 57 -20.81 10.49 -3.89
C ASN A 57 -21.82 9.34 -3.88
N ALA A 58 -23.01 9.52 -4.48
CA ALA A 58 -23.99 8.45 -4.64
C ALA A 58 -23.44 7.27 -5.46
N ALA A 59 -22.69 7.56 -6.53
CA ALA A 59 -22.03 6.54 -7.33
C ALA A 59 -20.92 5.82 -6.54
N ALA A 60 -20.16 6.53 -5.72
CA ALA A 60 -19.16 5.93 -4.85
C ALA A 60 -19.79 4.98 -3.83
N GLU A 61 -20.94 5.33 -3.22
CA GLU A 61 -21.67 4.42 -2.33
C GLU A 61 -22.15 3.16 -3.05
N GLU A 62 -22.59 3.28 -4.30
CA GLU A 62 -22.94 2.11 -5.12
C GLU A 62 -21.73 1.24 -5.46
N TYR A 63 -20.55 1.82 -5.71
CA TYR A 63 -19.31 1.06 -5.86
C TYR A 63 -18.95 0.28 -4.60
N LEU A 64 -19.15 0.86 -3.40
CA LEU A 64 -18.94 0.14 -2.14
C LEU A 64 -19.84 -1.09 -2.01
N LYS A 65 -21.13 -0.98 -2.37
CA LYS A 65 -22.07 -2.12 -2.38
C LYS A 65 -21.63 -3.25 -3.31
N ARG A 66 -20.89 -2.91 -4.37
CA ARG A 66 -20.31 -3.86 -5.34
C ARG A 66 -18.91 -4.33 -4.96
N THR A 67 -18.44 -4.02 -3.76
CA THR A 67 -17.09 -4.34 -3.27
C THR A 67 -15.95 -3.68 -4.06
N GLN A 68 -16.26 -2.68 -4.89
CA GLN A 68 -15.29 -1.92 -5.68
C GLN A 68 -14.73 -0.75 -4.87
N VAL A 69 -14.07 -1.07 -3.75
CA VAL A 69 -13.66 -0.09 -2.73
C VAL A 69 -12.71 0.97 -3.29
N MET A 70 -11.71 0.57 -4.08
CA MET A 70 -10.73 1.51 -4.63
C MET A 70 -11.34 2.54 -5.57
N ASP A 71 -12.36 2.18 -6.35
CA ASP A 71 -13.03 3.11 -7.26
C ASP A 71 -13.91 4.09 -6.47
N ALA A 72 -14.58 3.62 -5.41
CA ALA A 72 -15.28 4.49 -4.47
C ALA A 72 -14.32 5.50 -3.80
N LEU A 73 -13.16 5.05 -3.31
CA LEU A 73 -12.16 5.92 -2.67
C LEU A 73 -11.66 7.03 -3.60
N LYS A 74 -11.36 6.70 -4.87
CA LYS A 74 -10.95 7.70 -5.88
C LYS A 74 -12.02 8.77 -6.07
N ILE A 75 -13.30 8.37 -6.11
CA ILE A 75 -14.40 9.32 -6.26
C ILE A 75 -14.54 10.20 -5.02
N PHE A 76 -14.50 9.62 -3.82
CA PHE A 76 -14.54 10.40 -2.58
C PHE A 76 -13.36 11.35 -2.44
N LYS A 77 -12.16 10.99 -2.92
CA LYS A 77 -11.03 11.92 -2.97
C LYS A 77 -11.30 13.06 -3.96
N ARG A 78 -11.85 12.75 -5.14
CA ARG A 78 -12.20 13.75 -6.16
C ARG A 78 -13.28 14.73 -5.70
N THR A 79 -14.24 14.27 -4.91
CA THR A 79 -15.29 15.11 -4.31
C THR A 79 -14.89 15.71 -2.96
N GLU A 80 -13.62 15.54 -2.54
CA GLU A 80 -13.08 15.99 -1.26
C GLU A 80 -13.89 15.53 -0.04
N ASN A 81 -14.59 14.40 -0.14
CA ASN A 81 -15.44 13.87 0.91
C ASN A 81 -14.62 13.11 1.97
N LYS A 82 -13.86 13.86 2.78
CA LYS A 82 -13.00 13.31 3.84
C LYS A 82 -13.77 12.47 4.86
N LYS A 83 -15.01 12.85 5.18
CA LYS A 83 -15.87 12.11 6.12
C LYS A 83 -16.13 10.70 5.62
N LYS A 84 -16.54 10.55 4.35
CA LYS A 84 -16.79 9.23 3.74
C LYS A 84 -15.51 8.41 3.59
N LEU A 85 -14.38 9.03 3.25
CA LEU A 85 -13.08 8.33 3.23
C LEU A 85 -12.75 7.73 4.61
N ILE A 86 -12.96 8.48 5.68
CA ILE A 86 -12.75 7.99 7.05
C ILE A 86 -13.73 6.87 7.41
N GLU A 87 -15.02 7.02 7.09
CA GLU A 87 -16.03 5.98 7.34
C GLU A 87 -15.66 4.67 6.66
N VAL A 88 -15.30 4.71 5.37
CA VAL A 88 -14.85 3.53 4.62
C VAL A 88 -13.59 2.95 5.25
N GLY A 89 -12.62 3.79 5.63
CA GLY A 89 -11.41 3.33 6.29
C GLY A 89 -11.68 2.60 7.61
N ASP A 90 -12.56 3.15 8.45
CA ASP A 90 -12.98 2.57 9.72
C ASP A 90 -13.72 1.23 9.53
N GLU A 91 -14.55 1.11 8.49
CA GLU A 91 -15.22 -0.14 8.12
C GLU A 91 -14.24 -1.21 7.65
N GLN A 92 -13.34 -0.88 6.73
CA GLN A 92 -12.34 -1.82 6.22
C GLN A 92 -11.37 -2.29 7.32
N ALA A 93 -10.99 -1.39 8.23
CA ALA A 93 -10.16 -1.71 9.39
C ALA A 93 -10.85 -2.69 10.36
N LYS A 94 -12.18 -2.63 10.49
CA LYS A 94 -12.97 -3.60 11.28
C LYS A 94 -13.04 -4.96 10.59
N LEU A 95 -13.09 -4.99 9.27
CA LEU A 95 -13.08 -6.22 8.46
C LEU A 95 -11.68 -6.85 8.34
N GLY A 96 -10.63 -6.20 8.86
CA GLY A 96 -9.24 -6.67 8.75
C GLY A 96 -8.61 -6.43 7.38
N VAL A 97 -9.27 -5.66 6.50
CA VAL A 97 -8.75 -5.33 5.16
C VAL A 97 -7.91 -4.06 5.25
N PHE A 98 -6.71 -4.20 5.84
CA PHE A 98 -5.87 -3.06 6.20
C PHE A 98 -5.36 -2.24 5.02
N SER A 99 -5.13 -2.86 3.86
CA SER A 99 -4.68 -2.17 2.64
C SER A 99 -5.66 -1.07 2.21
N TYR A 100 -6.97 -1.36 2.18
CA TYR A 100 -8.00 -0.38 1.87
C TYR A 100 -8.18 0.65 2.98
N ALA A 101 -8.07 0.25 4.24
CA ALA A 101 -8.15 1.20 5.36
C ALA A 101 -7.04 2.25 5.30
N ILE A 102 -5.79 1.81 5.08
CA ILE A 102 -4.62 2.69 4.94
C ILE A 102 -4.81 3.62 3.75
N GLU A 103 -5.24 3.12 2.60
CA GLU A 103 -5.42 3.97 1.42
C GLU A 103 -6.54 5.00 1.64
N ALA A 104 -7.64 4.63 2.30
CA ALA A 104 -8.73 5.54 2.64
C ALA A 104 -8.26 6.67 3.57
N TYR A 105 -7.56 6.34 4.66
CA TYR A 105 -7.01 7.34 5.58
C TYR A 105 -5.93 8.21 4.93
N LYS A 106 -5.12 7.63 4.04
CA LYS A 106 -4.15 8.35 3.22
C LYS A 106 -4.81 9.37 2.31
N MET A 107 -5.90 9.00 1.63
CA MET A 107 -6.65 9.93 0.79
C MET A 107 -7.34 11.02 1.61
N ALA A 108 -7.78 10.70 2.84
CA ALA A 108 -8.37 11.66 3.78
C ALA A 108 -7.33 12.60 4.42
N GLU A 109 -6.04 12.27 4.34
CA GLU A 109 -4.94 12.94 5.06
C GLU A 109 -5.10 12.84 6.59
N ASP A 110 -5.64 11.72 7.08
CA ASP A 110 -5.85 11.47 8.51
C ASP A 110 -4.64 10.74 9.11
N HIS A 111 -3.63 11.51 9.51
CA HIS A 111 -2.41 10.98 10.13
C HIS A 111 -2.66 10.22 11.45
N PRO A 112 -3.51 10.69 12.39
CA PRO A 112 -3.81 9.94 13.61
C PRO A 112 -4.37 8.54 13.36
N ARG A 113 -5.31 8.39 12.41
CA ARG A 113 -5.85 7.07 12.06
C ARG A 113 -4.85 6.20 11.32
N LEU A 114 -4.03 6.78 10.44
CA LEU A 114 -2.92 6.06 9.81
C LEU A 114 -1.93 5.51 10.84
N LEU A 115 -1.60 6.29 11.88
CA LEU A 115 -0.69 5.86 12.93
C LEU A 115 -1.29 4.66 13.68
N LYS A 116 -2.55 4.80 14.11
CA LYS A 116 -3.25 3.77 14.87
C LYS A 116 -3.41 2.47 14.08
N ILE A 117 -3.74 2.55 12.78
CA ILE A 117 -3.87 1.36 11.95
C ILE A 117 -2.52 0.72 11.68
N GLY A 118 -1.45 1.51 11.50
CA GLY A 118 -0.08 1.00 11.36
C GLY A 118 0.39 0.25 12.61
N GLU A 119 0.12 0.79 13.81
CA GLU A 119 0.42 0.11 15.07
C GLU A 119 -0.37 -1.19 15.23
N LYS A 120 -1.66 -1.18 14.88
CA LYS A 120 -2.49 -2.40 14.88
C LYS A 120 -1.93 -3.45 13.92
N CYS A 121 -1.56 -3.05 12.69
CA CYS A 121 -0.96 -3.95 11.71
C CYS A 121 0.35 -4.56 12.24
N LEU A 122 1.19 -3.77 12.89
CA LEU A 122 2.44 -4.25 13.49
C LEU A 122 2.17 -5.29 14.59
N GLN A 123 1.21 -5.03 15.48
CA GLN A 123 0.82 -5.94 16.56
C GLN A 123 0.26 -7.26 16.03
N GLU A 124 -0.51 -7.21 14.96
CA GLU A 124 -1.13 -8.38 14.32
C GLU A 124 -0.20 -9.10 13.31
N GLY A 125 1.00 -8.57 13.07
CA GLY A 125 1.99 -9.17 12.16
C GLY A 125 1.81 -8.85 10.67
N HIS A 126 0.93 -7.92 10.33
CA HIS A 126 0.73 -7.35 8.99
C HIS A 126 1.84 -6.34 8.67
N LEU A 127 3.07 -6.85 8.46
CA LEU A 127 4.28 -6.02 8.34
C LEU A 127 4.26 -5.10 7.12
N ALA A 128 3.81 -5.57 5.96
CA ALA A 128 3.77 -4.78 4.73
C ALA A 128 2.86 -3.55 4.89
N GLU A 129 1.69 -3.75 5.48
CA GLU A 129 0.71 -2.70 5.75
C GLU A 129 1.21 -1.73 6.83
N ALA A 130 1.84 -2.24 7.90
CA ALA A 130 2.44 -1.39 8.93
C ALA A 130 3.54 -0.48 8.34
N ILE A 131 4.43 -1.04 7.52
CA ILE A 131 5.49 -0.31 6.83
C ILE A 131 4.89 0.76 5.91
N ALA A 132 3.88 0.40 5.11
CA ALA A 132 3.20 1.34 4.21
C ALA A 132 2.56 2.51 4.97
N ALA A 133 1.91 2.23 6.11
CA ALA A 133 1.31 3.25 6.96
C ALA A 133 2.38 4.21 7.53
N PHE A 134 3.43 3.70 8.16
CA PHE A 134 4.44 4.56 8.78
C PHE A 134 5.31 5.33 7.77
N LYS A 135 5.63 4.72 6.61
CA LYS A 135 6.27 5.43 5.47
C LYS A 135 5.46 6.63 5.04
N ARG A 136 4.13 6.54 5.06
CA ARG A 136 3.26 7.63 4.63
C ARG A 136 3.24 8.80 5.62
N ILE A 137 3.30 8.52 6.91
CA ILE A 137 3.29 9.55 7.95
C ILE A 137 4.68 10.20 8.09
N GLY A 138 5.75 9.50 7.68
CA GLY A 138 7.12 9.97 7.87
C GLY A 138 7.64 9.76 9.28
N GLU A 139 7.05 8.81 10.03
CA GLU A 139 7.46 8.47 11.39
C GLU A 139 8.72 7.59 11.35
N GLU A 140 9.88 8.21 11.18
CA GLU A 140 11.17 7.51 11.04
C GLU A 140 11.48 6.61 12.23
N LYS A 141 11.16 7.07 13.46
CA LYS A 141 11.37 6.29 14.68
C LYS A 141 10.56 5.01 14.67
N LYS A 142 9.26 5.09 14.36
CA LYS A 142 8.37 3.91 14.28
C LYS A 142 8.79 2.95 13.18
N LEU A 143 9.20 3.48 12.03
CA LEU A 143 9.78 2.64 10.98
C LEU A 143 11.03 1.92 11.48
N ASN A 144 11.91 2.61 12.19
CA ASN A 144 13.12 1.98 12.72
C ASN A 144 12.78 0.85 13.71
N ASP A 145 11.81 1.08 14.59
CA ASP A 145 11.29 0.06 15.52
C ASP A 145 10.71 -1.16 14.77
N VAL A 146 10.00 -0.93 13.66
CA VAL A 146 9.49 -2.01 12.78
C VAL A 146 10.64 -2.79 12.13
N GLY A 147 11.69 -2.09 11.70
CA GLY A 147 12.89 -2.72 11.16
C GLY A 147 13.56 -3.64 12.18
N ASP A 148 13.73 -3.17 13.41
CA ASP A 148 14.31 -3.95 14.51
C ASP A 148 13.43 -5.16 14.84
N TYR A 149 12.11 -4.96 14.94
CA TYR A 149 11.15 -6.04 15.13
C TYR A 149 11.22 -7.10 14.02
N CYS A 150 11.35 -6.67 12.75
CA CYS A 150 11.49 -7.60 11.63
C CYS A 150 12.76 -8.44 11.75
N LEU A 151 13.88 -7.86 12.17
CA LEU A 151 15.12 -8.59 12.40
C LEU A 151 15.00 -9.62 13.52
N GLU A 152 14.41 -9.25 14.65
CA GLU A 152 14.18 -10.17 15.77
C GLU A 152 13.32 -11.37 15.37
N LYS A 153 12.36 -11.18 14.45
CA LYS A 153 11.52 -12.24 13.91
C LYS A 153 12.11 -12.98 12.71
N GLY A 154 13.35 -12.67 12.33
CA GLY A 154 14.02 -13.28 11.17
C GLY A 154 13.42 -12.87 9.82
N LYS A 155 12.62 -11.80 9.77
CA LYS A 155 11.98 -11.25 8.56
C LYS A 155 12.92 -10.28 7.86
N VAL A 156 14.05 -10.81 7.38
CA VAL A 156 15.17 -10.04 6.82
C VAL A 156 14.74 -9.13 5.66
N GLU A 157 13.90 -9.62 4.75
CA GLU A 157 13.48 -8.84 3.58
C GLU A 157 12.73 -7.56 3.97
N PHE A 158 11.81 -7.63 4.94
CA PHE A 158 11.09 -6.47 5.44
C PHE A 158 12.01 -5.49 6.17
N ALA A 159 12.99 -5.99 6.94
CA ALA A 159 13.98 -5.15 7.59
C ALA A 159 14.84 -4.38 6.57
N ILE A 160 15.29 -5.02 5.49
CA ILE A 160 16.01 -4.36 4.39
C ILE A 160 15.13 -3.26 3.77
N GLU A 161 13.86 -3.55 3.50
CA GLU A 161 12.93 -2.58 2.92
C GLU A 161 12.75 -1.34 3.81
N VAL A 162 12.65 -1.54 5.12
CA VAL A 162 12.53 -0.47 6.11
C VAL A 162 13.81 0.37 6.15
N TYR A 163 14.98 -0.24 6.35
CA TYR A 163 16.22 0.51 6.47
C TYR A 163 16.63 1.21 5.18
N SER A 164 16.28 0.63 4.03
CA SER A 164 16.41 1.29 2.73
C SER A 164 15.55 2.54 2.64
N ALA A 165 14.30 2.49 3.11
CA ALA A 165 13.42 3.65 3.09
C ALA A 165 13.89 4.76 4.03
N LEU A 166 14.49 4.38 5.17
CA LEU A 166 15.12 5.30 6.12
C LEU A 166 16.51 5.78 5.67
N LYS A 167 17.05 5.23 4.57
CA LYS A 167 18.44 5.44 4.14
C LYS A 167 19.47 5.19 5.27
N ASN A 168 19.15 4.27 6.18
CA ASN A 168 20.00 3.95 7.32
C ASN A 168 21.11 2.98 6.88
N LYS A 169 22.22 3.56 6.39
CA LYS A 169 23.38 2.81 5.89
C LYS A 169 23.98 1.88 6.94
N GLU A 170 24.14 2.36 8.18
CA GLU A 170 24.76 1.57 9.25
C GLU A 170 23.98 0.28 9.52
N LYS A 171 22.65 0.38 9.64
CA LYS A 171 21.80 -0.80 9.86
C LYS A 171 21.77 -1.74 8.64
N LEU A 172 21.78 -1.21 7.42
CA LEU A 172 21.91 -2.03 6.20
C LEU A 172 23.23 -2.80 6.18
N LEU A 173 24.35 -2.15 6.54
CA LEU A 173 25.66 -2.81 6.59
C LEU A 173 25.72 -3.89 7.66
N SER A 174 25.26 -3.59 8.87
CA SER A 174 25.19 -4.58 9.96
C SER A 174 24.33 -5.78 9.59
N LEU A 175 23.17 -5.53 8.97
CA LEU A 175 22.30 -6.60 8.47
C LEU A 175 22.96 -7.43 7.37
N GLY A 176 23.61 -6.78 6.42
CA GLY A 176 24.33 -7.45 5.35
C GLY A 176 25.49 -8.31 5.88
N ASP A 177 26.25 -7.82 6.86
CA ASP A 177 27.34 -8.55 7.51
C ASP A 177 26.82 -9.80 8.25
N GLN A 178 25.65 -9.69 8.91
CA GLN A 178 24.98 -10.83 9.53
C GLN A 178 24.52 -11.86 8.50
N CYS A 179 23.89 -11.43 7.40
CA CYS A 179 23.44 -12.30 6.32
C CYS A 179 24.62 -13.01 5.64
N PHE A 180 25.73 -12.29 5.42
CA PHE A 180 26.96 -12.83 4.86
C PHE A 180 27.52 -13.96 5.72
N THR A 181 27.56 -13.75 7.04
CA THR A 181 28.03 -14.74 8.01
C THR A 181 27.15 -16.00 8.02
N LYS A 182 25.83 -15.83 7.86
CA LYS A 182 24.84 -16.92 7.78
C LYS A 182 24.77 -17.59 6.40
N LYS A 183 25.60 -17.18 5.43
CA LYS A 183 25.56 -17.64 4.03
C LYS A 183 24.27 -17.32 3.28
N GLU A 184 23.51 -16.34 3.77
CA GLU A 184 22.34 -15.77 3.09
C GLU A 184 22.78 -14.67 2.11
N LEU A 185 23.56 -15.07 1.10
CA LEU A 185 24.32 -14.13 0.25
C LEU A 185 23.43 -13.19 -0.58
N ASN A 186 22.23 -13.62 -0.98
CA ASN A 186 21.29 -12.77 -1.72
C ASN A 186 20.80 -11.58 -0.87
N TYR A 187 20.50 -11.81 0.42
CA TYR A 187 20.11 -10.73 1.33
C TYR A 187 21.29 -9.82 1.67
N ALA A 188 22.49 -10.39 1.85
CA ALA A 188 23.72 -9.61 2.01
C ALA A 188 23.96 -8.69 0.80
N MET A 189 23.82 -9.23 -0.42
CA MET A 189 23.91 -8.46 -1.67
C MET A 189 22.93 -7.28 -1.68
N LYS A 190 21.64 -7.57 -1.45
CA LYS A 190 20.59 -6.55 -1.45
C LYS A 190 20.90 -5.43 -0.45
N ALA A 191 21.35 -5.79 0.76
CA ALA A 191 21.69 -4.82 1.79
C ALA A 191 22.91 -3.95 1.40
N PHE A 192 24.00 -4.55 0.92
CA PHE A 192 25.21 -3.82 0.53
C PHE A 192 25.01 -2.95 -0.71
N LEU A 193 24.20 -3.40 -1.68
CA LEU A 193 23.80 -2.60 -2.84
C LEU A 193 23.06 -1.33 -2.40
N LEU A 194 22.07 -1.46 -1.51
CA LEU A 194 21.29 -0.33 -1.01
C LEU A 194 22.13 0.62 -0.14
N ALA A 195 23.17 0.10 0.55
CA ALA A 195 24.13 0.91 1.28
C ALA A 195 25.18 1.60 0.39
N ASN A 196 25.36 1.12 -0.85
CA ASN A 196 26.43 1.49 -1.78
C ASN A 196 27.84 1.26 -1.20
N ASP A 197 28.10 0.07 -0.66
CA ASP A 197 29.38 -0.28 -0.02
C ASP A 197 30.25 -1.17 -0.92
N GLU A 198 31.10 -0.52 -1.72
CA GLU A 198 31.99 -1.18 -2.69
C GLU A 198 32.91 -2.25 -2.05
N PRO A 199 33.53 -2.03 -0.87
CA PRO A 199 34.42 -3.03 -0.27
C PRO A 199 33.70 -4.34 0.06
N ARG A 200 32.50 -4.29 0.64
CA ARG A 200 31.74 -5.51 0.94
C ARG A 200 31.13 -6.14 -0.30
N LEU A 201 30.76 -5.35 -1.30
CA LEU A 201 30.32 -5.88 -2.59
C LEU A 201 31.45 -6.65 -3.30
N ASN A 202 32.68 -6.15 -3.27
CA ASN A 202 33.85 -6.89 -3.78
C ASN A 202 34.04 -8.23 -3.05
N LYS A 203 34.03 -8.21 -1.71
CA LYS A 203 34.14 -9.42 -0.90
C LYS A 203 33.02 -10.42 -1.17
N LEU A 204 31.80 -9.93 -1.41
CA LEU A 204 30.66 -10.76 -1.78
C LEU A 204 30.83 -11.35 -3.19
N GLY A 205 31.37 -10.59 -4.14
CA GLY A 205 31.71 -11.06 -5.48
C GLY A 205 32.73 -12.21 -5.45
N GLU A 206 33.80 -12.08 -4.65
CA GLU A 206 34.78 -13.14 -4.42
C GLU A 206 34.13 -14.42 -3.85
N GLU A 207 33.25 -14.26 -2.86
CA GLU A 207 32.51 -15.39 -2.29
C GLU A 207 31.60 -16.06 -3.31
N PHE A 208 30.88 -15.29 -4.15
CA PHE A 208 30.07 -15.82 -5.24
C PHE A 208 30.90 -16.59 -6.27
N MET A 209 32.08 -16.08 -6.64
CA MET A 209 33.01 -16.81 -7.51
C MET A 209 33.45 -18.14 -6.89
N ARG A 210 33.80 -18.13 -5.60
CA ARG A 210 34.25 -19.33 -4.86
C ARG A 210 33.20 -20.44 -4.87
N ILE A 211 31.92 -20.10 -4.86
CA ILE A 211 30.80 -21.07 -4.93
C ILE A 211 30.27 -21.30 -6.35
N GLY A 212 30.88 -20.69 -7.37
CA GLY A 212 30.54 -20.88 -8.78
C GLY A 212 29.29 -20.14 -9.25
N LEU A 213 28.80 -19.13 -8.51
CA LEU A 213 27.67 -18.29 -8.91
C LEU A 213 28.15 -17.05 -9.69
N LEU A 214 28.65 -17.29 -10.90
CA LEU A 214 29.34 -16.28 -11.71
C LEU A 214 28.44 -15.08 -12.07
N SER A 215 27.14 -15.29 -12.30
CA SER A 215 26.18 -14.22 -12.56
C SER A 215 26.07 -13.24 -11.38
N ASN A 216 25.97 -13.77 -10.16
CA ASN A 216 25.87 -12.96 -8.95
C ASN A 216 27.21 -12.29 -8.63
N ALA A 217 28.34 -12.98 -8.87
CA ALA A 217 29.67 -12.40 -8.75
C ALA A 217 29.85 -11.20 -9.68
N LEU A 218 29.51 -11.36 -10.96
CA LEU A 218 29.58 -10.30 -11.96
C LEU A 218 28.77 -9.08 -11.52
N ARG A 219 27.50 -9.28 -11.14
CA ARG A 219 26.63 -8.21 -10.65
C ARG A 219 27.19 -7.50 -9.41
N ALA A 220 27.82 -8.25 -8.50
CA ALA A 220 28.43 -7.67 -7.30
C ALA A 220 29.66 -6.82 -7.63
N PHE A 221 30.54 -7.30 -8.52
CA PHE A 221 31.71 -6.55 -8.97
C PHE A 221 31.35 -5.33 -9.82
N GLU A 222 30.34 -5.43 -10.68
CA GLU A 222 29.79 -4.29 -11.43
C GLU A 222 29.28 -3.21 -10.47
N ALA A 223 28.52 -3.59 -9.44
CA ALA A 223 28.03 -2.64 -8.45
C ALA A 223 29.14 -2.07 -7.54
N ALA A 224 30.27 -2.77 -7.41
CA ALA A 224 31.46 -2.31 -6.70
C ALA A 224 32.42 -1.49 -7.58
N ASN A 225 32.07 -1.23 -8.85
CA ASN A 225 32.93 -0.58 -9.85
C ASN A 225 34.29 -1.27 -10.05
N ASN A 226 34.37 -2.60 -9.84
CA ASN A 226 35.60 -3.37 -9.99
C ASN A 226 35.77 -3.84 -11.43
N THR A 227 36.27 -2.94 -12.29
CA THR A 227 36.41 -3.19 -13.74
C THR A 227 37.29 -4.40 -14.05
N MET A 228 38.38 -4.60 -13.31
CA MET A 228 39.30 -5.72 -13.49
C MET A 228 38.59 -7.07 -13.36
N MET A 229 37.81 -7.26 -12.29
CA MET A 229 37.09 -8.52 -12.08
C MET A 229 35.93 -8.70 -13.06
N VAL A 230 35.28 -7.62 -13.47
CA VAL A 230 34.23 -7.65 -14.49
C VAL A 230 34.79 -8.10 -15.84
N GLU A 231 35.91 -7.53 -16.27
CA GLU A 231 36.61 -7.92 -17.51
C GLU A 231 37.08 -9.37 -17.44
N PHE A 232 37.73 -9.76 -16.33
CA PHE A 232 38.14 -11.14 -16.11
C PHE A 232 36.98 -12.13 -16.29
N ILE A 233 35.81 -11.86 -15.70
CA ILE A 233 34.66 -12.76 -15.82
C ILE A 233 34.16 -12.81 -17.27
N ARG A 234 34.01 -11.65 -17.92
CA ARG A 234 33.46 -11.57 -19.29
C ARG A 234 34.37 -12.19 -20.35
N GLU A 235 35.70 -12.10 -20.17
CA GLU A 235 36.65 -12.67 -21.12
C GLU A 235 36.80 -14.19 -20.99
N ASN A 236 36.60 -14.74 -19.79
CA ASN A 236 36.90 -16.14 -19.50
C ASN A 236 35.66 -17.05 -19.43
N PHE A 237 34.45 -16.50 -19.26
CA PHE A 237 33.22 -17.27 -19.12
C PHE A 237 32.17 -16.82 -20.14
N GLY A 238 31.51 -17.77 -20.82
CA GLY A 238 30.51 -17.47 -21.83
C GLY A 238 29.12 -17.24 -21.23
N ASP A 239 28.17 -16.77 -22.05
CA ASP A 239 26.77 -16.52 -21.64
C ASP A 239 26.10 -17.75 -21.02
N LYS A 240 26.48 -18.96 -21.47
CA LYS A 240 25.98 -20.23 -20.91
C LYS A 240 26.43 -20.45 -19.47
N ASP A 241 27.63 -20.01 -19.12
CA ASP A 241 28.20 -20.13 -17.77
C ASP A 241 27.57 -19.09 -16.82
N LEU A 242 27.20 -17.92 -17.36
CA LEU A 242 26.48 -16.87 -16.63
C LEU A 242 24.98 -17.19 -16.44
N ALA A 243 24.39 -18.05 -17.27
CA ALA A 243 23.02 -18.52 -17.14
C ALA A 243 22.87 -19.70 -16.16
N ALA A 244 23.96 -20.38 -15.83
CA ALA A 244 23.94 -21.53 -14.94
C ALA A 244 23.81 -21.08 -13.47
N LYS A 245 22.62 -21.30 -12.89
CA LYS A 245 22.25 -21.09 -11.47
C LYS A 245 22.07 -19.62 -11.05
N VAL A 246 20.98 -19.00 -11.53
CA VAL A 246 20.36 -17.88 -10.81
C VAL A 246 19.53 -18.49 -9.66
N TYR A 247 20.03 -18.47 -8.44
CA TYR A 247 19.18 -18.70 -7.27
C TYR A 247 18.43 -17.39 -6.99
N VAL A 248 17.13 -17.37 -7.34
CA VAL A 248 16.16 -16.36 -6.91
C VAL A 248 15.96 -16.49 -5.41
#